data_AF-A0A967H9V3-F1
#
_entry.id   AF-A0A967H9V3-F1
#
_cell.length_a   1.000
_cell.length_b   1.000
_cell.length_c   1.000
_cell.angle_alpha   90.00
_cell.angle_beta   90.00
_cell.angle_gamma   90.00
#
_symmetry.space_group_name_H-M   'P 1'
#
loop_
_entity.id
_entity.type
_entity.pdbx_description
1 polymer ?
#
loop_
_entity_poly.entity_id
_entity_poly.type
_entity_poly.pdbx_seq_one_letter_code
_entity_poly.pdbx_strand_id
1 'polypeptide(L)' 'MNRLVPKLRAKDLKPGGSGVRAQAVDRQGKLVDDFSLIKDGRMVHVLNAPSPAATASLSIGEHIADNVISALE' A
#
# COMPACT_ATOMS: atom_id res chain seq x y z
N MET A 1 -17.82 2.41 -14.33
CA MET A 1 -17.50 3.53 -15.24
C MET A 1 -18.73 4.13 -15.90
N ASN A 2 -19.57 3.38 -16.61
CA ASN A 2 -20.74 3.95 -17.31
C ASN A 2 -21.76 4.68 -16.42
N ARG A 3 -21.84 4.35 -15.12
CA ARG A 3 -22.63 5.13 -14.14
C ARG A 3 -22.07 6.53 -13.90
N LEU A 4 -20.75 6.68 -13.92
CA LEU A 4 -20.05 7.95 -13.69
C LEU A 4 -19.84 8.73 -15.00
N VAL A 5 -19.63 8.01 -16.11
CA VAL A 5 -19.42 8.58 -17.46
C VAL A 5 -20.26 7.81 -18.48
N PRO A 6 -21.55 8.15 -18.65
CA PRO A 6 -22.49 7.37 -19.47
C PRO A 6 -22.17 7.32 -20.97
N LYS A 7 -21.41 8.30 -21.48
CA LYS A 7 -21.06 8.39 -22.91
C LYS A 7 -19.83 7.56 -23.30
N LEU A 8 -19.17 6.89 -22.35
CA LEU A 8 -17.96 6.10 -22.59
C LEU A 8 -18.29 4.84 -23.41
N ARG A 9 -17.56 4.61 -24.50
CA ARG A 9 -17.74 3.45 -25.39
C ARG A 9 -16.45 2.65 -25.47
N ALA A 10 -16.55 1.37 -25.85
CA ALA A 10 -15.39 0.48 -25.98
C ALA A 10 -14.30 1.04 -26.90
N LYS A 11 -14.67 1.71 -27.99
CA LYS A 11 -13.72 2.36 -28.92
C LYS A 11 -12.93 3.52 -28.32
N ASP A 12 -13.38 4.07 -27.19
CA ASP A 12 -12.70 5.16 -26.48
C ASP A 12 -11.61 4.60 -25.53
N LEU A 13 -11.56 3.26 -25.33
CA LEU A 13 -10.58 2.58 -24.49
C LEU A 13 -9.35 2.15 -25.30
N LYS A 14 -8.18 2.14 -24.64
CA LYS A 14 -6.95 1.53 -25.14
C LYS A 14 -6.45 0.49 -24.12
N PRO A 15 -5.68 -0.52 -24.53
CA PRO A 15 -5.03 -1.43 -23.60
C PRO A 15 -4.21 -0.65 -22.56
N GLY A 16 -4.37 -1.01 -21.30
CA GLY A 16 -3.59 -0.47 -20.18
C GLY A 16 -2.76 -1.56 -19.51
N GLY A 17 -1.83 -1.15 -18.66
CA GLY A 17 -1.10 -2.09 -17.80
C GLY A 17 -1.97 -2.65 -16.67
N SER A 18 -1.60 -3.82 -16.18
CA SER A 18 -2.12 -4.39 -14.93
C SER A 18 -1.02 -4.38 -13.86
N GLY A 19 -1.41 -4.18 -12.60
CA GLY A 19 -0.50 -4.25 -11.46
C GLY A 19 -1.16 -4.91 -10.26
N VAL A 20 -0.33 -5.48 -9.38
CA VAL A 20 -0.76 -6.08 -8.11
C VAL A 20 -0.33 -5.18 -6.98
N ARG A 21 -1.22 -4.93 -6.01
CA ARG A 21 -0.87 -4.24 -4.77
C ARG A 21 -0.44 -5.27 -3.74
N ALA A 22 0.70 -5.04 -3.11
CA ALA A 22 1.12 -5.78 -1.91
C ALA A 22 0.28 -5.29 -0.72
N GLN A 23 -0.98 -5.72 -0.67
CA GLN A 23 -1.92 -5.35 0.38
C GLN A 23 -2.23 -6.55 1.28
N ALA A 24 -2.07 -6.35 2.58
CA ALA A 24 -2.39 -7.34 3.58
C ALA A 24 -3.91 -7.55 3.69
N VAL A 25 -4.27 -8.78 4.02
CA VAL A 25 -5.63 -9.20 4.35
C VAL A 25 -5.60 -9.74 5.78
N ASP A 26 -6.51 -9.27 6.62
CA ASP A 26 -6.62 -9.74 8.00
C ASP A 26 -7.27 -11.14 8.08
N ARG A 27 -7.34 -11.68 9.30
CA ARG A 27 -7.89 -13.02 9.54
C ARG A 27 -9.39 -13.13 9.22
N GLN A 28 -10.08 -12.00 9.10
CA GLN A 28 -11.49 -11.89 8.78
C GLN A 28 -11.71 -11.72 7.27
N GLY A 29 -10.64 -11.67 6.47
CA GLY A 29 -10.71 -11.48 5.03
C GLY A 29 -10.82 -10.01 4.61
N LYS A 30 -10.66 -9.05 5.52
CA LYS A 30 -10.73 -7.63 5.21
C LYS A 30 -9.35 -7.12 4.77
N LEU A 31 -9.35 -6.24 3.76
CA LEU A 31 -8.15 -5.50 3.39
C LEU A 31 -7.73 -4.59 4.55
N VAL A 32 -6.44 -4.65 4.89
CA VAL A 32 -5.86 -3.71 5.86
C VAL A 32 -5.74 -2.36 5.18
N ASP A 33 -6.43 -1.36 5.71
CA ASP A 33 -6.56 -0.05 5.08
C ASP A 33 -5.31 0.83 5.26
N ASP A 34 -4.57 0.65 6.37
CA ASP A 34 -3.46 1.52 6.79
C ASP A 34 -2.12 0.77 6.91
N PHE A 35 -1.04 1.50 7.17
CA PHE A 35 0.30 0.98 7.37
C PHE A 35 0.35 -0.07 8.49
N SER A 36 1.00 -1.20 8.24
CA SER A 36 1.15 -2.25 9.25
C SER A 36 2.62 -2.66 9.36
N LEU A 37 3.18 -2.41 10.55
CA LEU A 37 4.54 -2.75 10.91
C LEU A 37 4.54 -3.71 12.11
N ILE A 38 5.39 -4.73 12.07
CA ILE A 38 5.67 -5.59 13.23
C ILE A 38 7.15 -5.50 13.56
N LYS A 39 7.46 -5.39 14.84
CA LYS A 39 8.84 -5.46 15.36
C LYS A 39 9.09 -6.82 15.97
N ASP A 40 10.22 -7.43 15.65
CA ASP A 40 10.69 -8.66 16.26
C ASP A 40 12.22 -8.62 16.42
N GLY A 41 12.68 -8.50 17.66
CA GLY A 41 14.09 -8.25 17.97
C GLY A 41 14.65 -7.04 17.20
N ARG A 42 15.68 -7.26 16.39
CA ARG A 42 16.33 -6.23 15.55
C ARG A 42 15.73 -6.12 14.14
N MET A 43 14.51 -6.61 13.93
CA MET A 43 13.83 -6.59 12.64
C MET A 43 12.56 -5.74 12.70
N VAL A 44 12.35 -4.95 11.65
CA VAL A 44 11.10 -4.23 11.39
C VAL A 44 10.50 -4.82 10.11
N HIS A 45 9.35 -5.48 10.25
CA HIS A 45 8.61 -6.10 9.16
C HIS A 45 7.54 -5.13 8.66
N VAL A 46 7.63 -4.73 7.40
CA VAL A 46 6.58 -3.93 6.73
C VAL A 46 5.58 -4.89 6.11
N LEU A 47 4.44 -5.11 6.78
CA LEU A 47 3.42 -6.06 6.34
C LEU A 47 2.41 -5.43 5.39
N ASN A 48 2.10 -4.15 5.57
CA ASN A 48 1.14 -3.45 4.72
C ASN A 48 1.62 -2.02 4.49
N ALA A 49 1.74 -1.65 3.21
CA ALA A 49 2.09 -0.32 2.76
C ALA A 49 1.38 0.03 1.43
N PRO A 50 0.04 0.04 1.36
CA PRO A 50 -0.66 0.08 0.07
C PRO A 50 -0.98 1.49 -0.43
N SER A 51 -1.28 2.44 0.46
CA SER A 51 -1.65 3.82 0.09
C SER A 51 -1.37 4.83 1.22
N PRO A 52 -0.86 6.04 0.92
CA PRO A 52 -0.41 6.51 -0.39
C PRO A 52 1.08 6.16 -0.57
N ALA A 53 1.41 4.86 -0.61
CA ALA A 53 2.77 4.34 -0.51
C ALA A 53 3.78 5.00 -1.47
N ALA A 54 3.45 5.09 -2.76
CA ALA A 54 4.34 5.73 -3.73
C ALA A 54 4.42 7.25 -3.51
N THR A 55 3.30 7.91 -3.21
CA THR A 55 3.20 9.37 -3.06
C THR A 55 3.84 9.86 -1.76
N ALA A 56 3.78 9.08 -0.68
CA ALA A 56 4.36 9.37 0.63
C ALA A 56 5.57 8.49 0.94
N SER A 57 6.25 7.98 -0.10
CA SER A 57 7.34 7.00 0.03
C SER A 57 8.48 7.50 0.92
N LEU A 58 8.82 8.79 0.84
CA LEU A 58 9.87 9.39 1.67
C LEU A 58 9.46 9.47 3.15
N SER A 59 8.30 10.02 3.45
CA SER A 59 7.80 10.12 4.84
C SER A 59 7.60 8.73 5.48
N ILE A 60 7.13 7.76 4.68
CA ILE A 60 7.04 6.36 5.11
C ILE A 60 8.44 5.78 5.37
N GLY A 61 9.41 6.06 4.50
CA GLY A 61 10.79 5.63 4.65
C GLY A 61 11.45 6.18 5.90
N GLU A 62 11.27 7.48 6.18
CA GLU A 62 11.71 8.13 7.43
C GLU A 62 11.10 7.45 8.65
N HIS A 63 9.78 7.24 8.64
CA HIS A 63 9.10 6.57 9.75
C HIS A 63 9.63 5.14 10.00
N ILE A 64 9.90 4.38 8.94
CA ILE A 64 10.50 3.03 9.06
C ILE A 64 11.92 3.14 9.62
N ALA A 65 12.74 4.08 9.14
CA ALA A 65 14.11 4.27 9.60
C ALA A 65 14.17 4.62 11.09
N ASP A 66 13.31 5.53 11.55
CA ASP A 66 13.20 5.89 12.97
C ASP A 66 12.85 4.65 13.83
N ASN A 67 11.89 3.84 13.37
CA ASN A 67 11.51 2.61 14.05
C ASN A 67 12.65 1.57 14.14
N VAL A 68 13.51 1.51 13.13
CA VAL A 68 14.71 0.65 13.10
C VAL A 68 15.75 1.17 14.07
N ILE A 69 16.03 2.48 14.05
CA ILE A 69 17.03 3.11 14.92
C ILE A 69 16.65 2.91 16.40
N SER A 70 15.39 3.16 16.78
CA SER A 70 14.92 2.94 18.15
C SER A 70 14.97 1.48 18.60
N ALA A 71 15.06 0.50 17.69
CA ALA A 71 15.20 -0.92 18.03
C ALA A 71 16.66 -1.36 18.25
N LEU A 72 17.63 -0.46 18.02
CA LEU A 72 19.06 -0.69 18.25
C LEU A 72 19.54 -0.18 19.60
N GLU A 73 18.77 0.73 20.24
CA GLU A 73 18.96 1.18 21.62
C GLU A 73 18.48 0.11 22.63
#